data_AF-A0A5M8PFL0-F1
#
_entry.id   AF-A0A5M8PFL0-F1
#
_cell.length_a   1.000
_cell.length_b   1.000
_cell.length_c   1.000
_cell.angle_alpha   90.00
_cell.angle_beta   90.00
_cell.angle_gamma   90.00
#
_symmetry.space_group_name_H-M   'P 1'
#
loop_
_entity.id
_entity.type
_entity.pdbx_description
1 polymer ?
#
loop_
_entity_poly.entity_id
_entity_poly.type
_entity_poly.pdbx_seq_one_letter_code
_entity_poly.pdbx_strand_id
1 'polypeptide(L)'
;MRAASLLLIAVLAQFTAHISATPITTEAASPYSLLPLSDFCDNAPNTVAGTPLPRRIPGLSSSRWCAHGTATYVLIMHGYDIAGDTVPFMLTDAYNAVLRHIADIGDGLIPGGVWSYADFGLRIAFQNVNNHQQTWGVIVAAMSALLDYTYYMKRNSLLPR
;
A
#
# COMPACT_ATOMS: atom_id res chain seq x y z
N MET A 1 -26.68 -45.30 -3.18
CA MET A 1 -26.14 -44.07 -2.56
C MET A 1 -24.99 -43.43 -3.37
N ARG A 2 -25.03 -43.42 -4.71
CA ARG A 2 -23.98 -42.81 -5.56
C ARG A 2 -24.46 -41.58 -6.36
N ALA A 3 -25.78 -41.42 -6.54
CA ALA A 3 -26.35 -40.30 -7.30
C ALA A 3 -26.35 -38.97 -6.51
N ALA A 4 -26.39 -39.01 -5.17
CA ALA A 4 -26.44 -37.80 -4.34
C ALA A 4 -25.12 -37.01 -4.34
N SER A 5 -23.96 -37.68 -4.45
CA SER A 5 -22.65 -37.00 -4.47
C SER A 5 -22.39 -36.22 -5.76
N LEU A 6 -22.95 -36.64 -6.90
CA LEU A 6 -22.76 -35.95 -8.18
C LEU A 6 -23.55 -34.63 -8.25
N LEU A 7 -24.74 -34.58 -7.62
CA LEU A 7 -25.53 -33.35 -7.52
C LEU A 7 -24.86 -32.28 -6.66
N LEU A 8 -24.14 -32.67 -5.61
CA LEU A 8 -23.46 -31.72 -4.73
C LEU A 8 -22.31 -30.99 -5.43
N ILE A 9 -21.58 -31.68 -6.31
CA ILE A 9 -20.46 -31.10 -7.07
C ILE A 9 -20.96 -30.10 -8.12
N ALA A 10 -22.09 -30.37 -8.76
CA ALA A 10 -22.68 -29.48 -9.76
C ALA A 10 -23.16 -28.15 -9.15
N VAL A 11 -23.66 -28.16 -7.92
CA VAL A 11 -24.11 -26.94 -7.21
C VAL A 11 -22.92 -26.09 -6.76
N LEU A 12 -21.81 -26.69 -6.29
CA LEU A 12 -20.61 -25.92 -5.92
C LEU A 12 -19.97 -25.20 -7.11
N ALA A 13 -20.04 -25.78 -8.31
CA ALA A 13 -19.49 -25.16 -9.52
C ALA A 13 -20.27 -23.90 -9.97
N GLN A 14 -21.52 -23.72 -9.55
CA GLN A 14 -22.33 -22.54 -9.92
C GLN A 14 -22.10 -21.33 -9.00
N PHE A 15 -21.40 -21.49 -7.88
CA PHE A 15 -21.08 -20.40 -6.95
C PHE A 15 -19.72 -19.74 -7.20
N THR A 16 -19.05 -20.02 -8.32
CA THR A 16 -17.94 -19.16 -8.79
C THR A 16 -18.51 -17.89 -9.40
N ALA A 17 -19.14 -17.06 -8.57
CA ALA A 17 -19.57 -15.73 -8.96
C ALA A 17 -18.34 -14.98 -9.49
N HIS A 18 -18.35 -14.69 -10.78
CA HIS A 18 -17.36 -13.83 -11.41
C HIS A 18 -17.57 -12.42 -10.86
N ILE A 19 -16.86 -12.10 -9.77
CA ILE A 19 -16.71 -10.72 -9.30
C ILE A 19 -15.69 -10.07 -10.24
N SER A 20 -16.15 -9.71 -11.45
CA SER A 20 -15.39 -8.81 -12.31
C SER A 20 -15.45 -7.42 -11.69
N ALA A 21 -14.31 -6.91 -11.23
CA ALA A 21 -14.16 -5.52 -10.87
C ALA A 21 -14.28 -4.68 -12.15
N THR A 22 -15.50 -4.29 -12.51
CA THR A 22 -15.73 -3.33 -13.58
C THR A 22 -15.43 -1.93 -13.03
N PRO A 23 -14.45 -1.19 -13.57
CA PRO A 23 -14.21 0.17 -13.14
C PRO A 23 -15.48 1.01 -13.38
N ILE A 24 -15.94 1.71 -12.36
CA ILE A 24 -17.03 2.69 -12.48
C ILE A 24 -16.48 3.86 -13.30
N THR A 25 -16.91 3.96 -14.56
CA THR A 25 -16.68 5.10 -15.43
C THR A 25 -17.79 6.14 -15.22
N THR A 26 -17.89 6.72 -14.03
CA THR A 26 -18.72 7.92 -13.87
C THR A 26 -17.88 9.13 -14.23
N GLU A 27 -18.10 9.60 -15.47
CA GLU A 27 -17.60 10.84 -16.04
C GLU A 27 -18.12 12.05 -15.24
N ALA A 28 -17.34 12.49 -14.27
CA ALA A 28 -17.19 13.91 -13.97
C ALA A 28 -15.69 14.17 -14.04
N ALA A 29 -15.20 14.32 -15.26
CA ALA A 29 -13.81 14.63 -15.55
C ALA A 29 -13.44 15.92 -14.83
N SER A 30 -12.73 15.79 -13.71
CA SER A 30 -11.94 16.88 -13.18
C SER A 30 -10.96 17.31 -14.28
N PRO A 31 -10.77 18.61 -14.56
CA PRO A 31 -9.95 19.10 -15.66
C PRO A 31 -8.43 18.89 -15.46
N TYR A 32 -8.03 18.04 -14.51
CA TYR A 32 -6.67 17.53 -14.46
C TYR A 32 -6.46 16.56 -15.62
N SER A 33 -6.06 17.14 -16.76
CA SER A 33 -5.50 16.45 -17.90
C SER A 33 -4.55 15.33 -17.43
N LEU A 34 -4.90 14.08 -17.74
CA LEU A 34 -4.05 12.89 -17.59
C LEU A 34 -2.90 12.92 -18.61
N LEU A 35 -2.21 14.05 -18.73
CA LEU A 35 -0.89 14.05 -19.34
C LEU A 35 -0.07 13.03 -18.55
N PRO A 36 0.53 12.01 -19.21
CA PRO A 36 1.39 11.09 -18.51
C PRO A 36 2.57 11.91 -18.02
N LEU A 37 2.54 12.30 -16.75
CA LEU A 37 3.75 12.68 -16.07
C LEU A 37 4.62 11.44 -16.14
N SER A 38 5.71 11.50 -16.89
CA SER A 38 6.78 10.51 -16.79
C SER A 38 7.43 10.72 -15.42
N ASP A 39 6.72 10.24 -14.41
CA ASP A 39 6.97 10.50 -13.02
C ASP A 39 7.78 9.34 -12.48
N PHE A 40 9.08 9.56 -12.31
CA PHE A 40 10.01 8.57 -11.81
C PHE A 40 9.99 8.54 -10.27
N CYS A 41 10.43 7.42 -9.69
CA CYS A 41 10.58 7.27 -8.25
C CYS A 41 11.90 7.93 -7.78
N ASP A 42 11.89 8.65 -6.66
CA ASP A 42 13.12 9.27 -6.13
C ASP A 42 14.15 8.25 -5.64
N ASN A 43 13.67 7.07 -5.23
CA ASN A 43 14.53 5.96 -4.84
C ASN A 43 14.97 5.08 -6.01
N ALA A 44 14.46 5.34 -7.22
CA ALA A 44 14.76 4.63 -8.45
C ALA A 44 14.52 5.56 -9.66
N PRO A 45 15.45 6.49 -9.94
CA PRO A 45 15.23 7.62 -10.86
C PRO A 45 15.03 7.21 -12.32
N ASN A 46 15.37 5.98 -12.68
CA ASN A 46 15.14 5.41 -14.01
C ASN A 46 13.88 4.54 -14.07
N THR A 47 13.09 4.51 -13.00
CA THR A 47 11.91 3.66 -12.90
C THR A 47 10.64 4.48 -12.79
N VAL A 48 9.73 4.25 -13.73
CA VAL A 48 8.42 4.91 -13.77
C VAL A 48 7.62 4.49 -12.56
N ALA A 49 6.99 5.44 -11.86
CA ALA A 49 6.18 5.16 -10.70
C ALA A 49 5.11 4.09 -11.00
N GLY A 50 5.00 3.10 -10.13
CA GLY A 50 4.11 1.95 -10.31
C GLY A 50 4.71 0.79 -11.12
N THR A 51 5.94 0.90 -11.63
CA THR A 51 6.67 -0.24 -12.17
C THR A 51 7.51 -0.93 -11.08
N PRO A 52 7.62 -2.28 -11.07
CA PRO A 52 8.41 -3.00 -10.07
C PRO A 52 9.89 -2.58 -10.10
N LEU A 53 10.42 -2.12 -8.97
CA LEU A 53 11.78 -1.58 -8.89
C LEU A 53 12.90 -2.64 -8.80
N PRO A 54 14.04 -2.44 -9.49
CA PRO A 54 15.36 -2.90 -9.05
C PRO A 54 16.07 -1.88 -8.12
N ARG A 55 17.19 -2.29 -7.49
CA ARG A 55 17.88 -1.64 -6.34
C ARG A 55 18.37 -0.16 -6.58
N ARG A 56 18.44 0.64 -5.50
CA ARG A 56 18.26 2.12 -5.41
C ARG A 56 19.35 3.13 -5.79
N ILE A 57 18.91 4.38 -6.02
CA ILE A 57 19.66 5.68 -6.11
C ILE A 57 18.84 6.81 -5.38
N PRO A 58 19.41 7.92 -4.84
CA PRO A 58 18.69 8.89 -3.99
C PRO A 58 18.46 10.34 -4.51
N GLY A 59 17.34 11.01 -4.12
CA GLY A 59 17.03 12.47 -4.31
C GLY A 59 15.83 13.00 -3.46
N LEU A 60 15.69 14.33 -3.24
CA LEU A 60 14.76 14.97 -2.26
C LEU A 60 14.08 16.29 -2.70
N SER A 61 12.74 16.29 -2.76
CA SER A 61 11.74 17.32 -2.37
C SER A 61 10.35 16.75 -2.70
N SER A 62 9.40 16.70 -1.73
CA SER A 62 8.19 15.83 -1.79
C SER A 62 8.49 14.44 -2.35
N SER A 63 8.91 13.53 -1.48
CA SER A 63 9.53 12.31 -2.00
C SER A 63 8.50 11.33 -2.54
N ARG A 64 8.57 11.02 -3.83
CA ARG A 64 7.90 9.87 -4.42
C ARG A 64 8.76 8.64 -4.18
N TRP A 65 8.29 7.75 -3.33
CA TRP A 65 9.05 6.59 -2.90
C TRP A 65 8.35 5.29 -3.29
N CYS A 66 8.99 4.48 -4.11
CA CYS A 66 8.39 3.26 -4.63
C CYS A 66 8.71 2.06 -3.73
N ALA A 67 7.70 1.22 -3.48
CA ALA A 67 7.83 -0.01 -2.71
C ALA A 67 8.56 -1.06 -3.55
N HIS A 68 9.47 -1.78 -2.91
CA HIS A 68 10.30 -2.74 -3.63
C HIS A 68 9.50 -3.98 -4.03
N GLY A 69 9.66 -4.44 -5.27
CA GLY A 69 8.98 -5.63 -5.78
C GLY A 69 7.47 -5.49 -5.96
N THR A 70 6.90 -4.27 -5.90
CA THR A 70 5.47 -4.03 -6.11
C THR A 70 5.22 -2.88 -7.08
N ALA A 71 3.96 -2.73 -7.50
CA ALA A 71 3.48 -1.59 -8.28
C ALA A 71 3.00 -0.42 -7.39
N THR A 72 3.35 -0.42 -6.09
CA THR A 72 2.90 0.60 -5.13
C THR A 72 3.99 1.64 -4.91
N TYR A 73 3.58 2.91 -4.82
CA TYR A 73 4.44 3.99 -4.38
C TYR A 73 3.70 4.87 -3.38
N VAL A 74 4.47 5.62 -2.58
CA VAL A 74 3.94 6.61 -1.65
C VAL A 74 4.43 8.00 -2.05
N LEU A 75 3.57 9.00 -1.87
CA LEU A 75 3.94 10.40 -1.90
C LEU A 75 4.11 10.86 -0.45
N ILE A 76 5.31 11.29 -0.10
CA ILE A 76 5.66 11.61 1.28
C ILE A 76 5.68 13.12 1.47
N MET A 77 4.75 13.61 2.28
CA MET A 77 4.72 14.98 2.75
C MET A 77 5.17 15.00 4.21
N HIS A 78 6.28 15.69 4.49
CA HIS A 78 6.81 15.81 5.82
C HIS A 78 6.17 17.00 6.55
N GLY A 79 5.53 16.74 7.70
CA GLY A 79 4.88 17.78 8.51
C GLY A 79 5.82 18.40 9.53
N TYR A 80 6.33 17.58 10.45
CA TYR A 80 7.22 17.98 11.53
C TYR A 80 8.05 16.78 11.98
N ASP A 81 9.20 17.06 12.58
CA ASP A 81 10.08 16.04 13.14
C ASP A 81 9.56 15.55 14.49
N ILE A 82 9.68 14.24 14.71
CA ILE A 82 9.44 13.60 16.01
C ILE A 82 10.79 13.05 16.47
N ALA A 83 11.22 13.46 17.66
CA ALA A 83 12.49 13.01 18.22
C ALA A 83 12.49 11.50 18.52
N GLY A 84 13.62 10.85 18.30
CA GLY A 84 13.85 9.44 18.61
C GLY A 84 13.36 8.44 17.54
N ASP A 85 13.30 7.17 17.93
CA ASP A 85 13.02 6.03 17.03
C ASP A 85 11.55 5.57 17.05
N THR A 86 10.66 6.37 17.64
CA THR A 86 9.26 6.00 17.84
C THR A 86 8.52 5.76 16.54
N VAL A 87 8.74 6.61 15.52
CA VAL A 87 8.11 6.47 14.20
C VAL A 87 8.50 5.17 13.49
N PRO A 88 9.80 4.84 13.30
CA PRO A 88 10.18 3.58 12.66
C PRO A 88 9.77 2.35 13.48
N PHE A 89 9.77 2.41 14.83
CA PHE A 89 9.25 1.30 15.65
C PHE A 89 7.76 1.09 15.45
N MET A 90 6.96 2.16 15.49
CA MET A 90 5.52 2.08 15.25
C MET A 90 5.21 1.55 13.85
N LEU A 91 5.92 2.03 12.82
CA LEU A 91 5.75 1.55 11.45
C LEU A 91 6.11 0.07 11.31
N THR A 92 7.17 -0.39 12.00
CA THR A 92 7.60 -1.78 11.97
C THR A 92 6.58 -2.70 12.61
N ASP A 93 6.03 -2.29 13.76
CA ASP A 93 5.04 -3.09 14.48
C ASP A 93 3.70 -3.15 13.72
N ALA A 94 3.24 -2.01 13.20
CA ALA A 94 2.09 -1.92 12.31
C ALA A 94 2.26 -2.81 11.06
N TYR A 95 3.43 -2.78 10.42
CA TYR A 95 3.77 -3.64 9.27
C TYR A 95 3.69 -5.13 9.62
N ASN A 96 4.25 -5.53 10.76
CA ASN A 96 4.20 -6.91 11.24
C ASN A 96 2.78 -7.35 11.61
N ALA A 97 1.94 -6.45 12.14
CA ALA A 97 0.53 -6.73 12.41
C ALA A 97 -0.24 -7.02 11.12
N VAL A 98 -0.02 -6.22 10.06
CA VAL A 98 -0.68 -6.45 8.77
C VAL A 98 -0.14 -7.69 8.07
N LEU A 99 1.17 -7.95 8.11
CA LEU A 99 1.74 -9.19 7.57
C LEU A 99 1.17 -10.44 8.24
N ARG A 100 1.00 -10.41 9.57
CA ARG A 100 0.34 -11.50 10.30
C ARG A 100 -1.10 -11.69 9.84
N HIS A 101 -1.85 -10.60 9.66
CA HIS A 101 -3.20 -10.68 9.09
C HIS A 101 -3.21 -11.37 7.73
N ILE A 102 -2.32 -10.98 6.81
CA ILE A 102 -2.23 -11.59 5.48
C ILE A 102 -1.81 -13.07 5.56
N ALA A 103 -0.91 -13.42 6.48
CA ALA A 103 -0.48 -14.80 6.65
C ALA A 103 -1.60 -15.70 7.22
N ASP A 104 -2.38 -15.18 8.17
CA ASP A 104 -3.39 -15.95 8.90
C ASP A 104 -4.74 -16.02 8.14
N ILE A 105 -5.13 -14.94 7.48
CA ILE A 105 -6.46 -14.76 6.87
C ILE A 105 -6.38 -14.65 5.34
N GLY A 106 -5.24 -14.19 4.82
CA GLY A 106 -5.04 -13.89 3.40
C GLY A 106 -5.04 -12.40 3.09
N ASP A 107 -4.63 -12.04 1.87
CA ASP A 107 -4.85 -10.70 1.35
C ASP A 107 -6.33 -10.54 0.93
N GLY A 108 -6.82 -9.31 1.00
CA GLY A 108 -8.22 -9.01 0.75
C GLY A 108 -8.54 -7.54 1.01
N LEU A 109 -9.80 -7.18 0.76
CA LEU A 109 -10.30 -5.84 1.03
C LEU A 109 -10.31 -5.57 2.53
N ILE A 110 -9.89 -4.37 2.89
CA ILE A 110 -10.01 -3.85 4.25
C ILE A 110 -11.48 -3.49 4.48
N PRO A 111 -12.13 -4.02 5.52
CA PRO A 111 -13.50 -3.66 5.85
C PRO A 111 -13.66 -2.14 6.00
N GLY A 112 -14.57 -1.56 5.23
CA GLY A 112 -14.80 -0.11 5.22
C GLY A 112 -13.70 0.73 4.56
N GLY A 113 -12.67 0.11 3.97
CA GLY A 113 -11.57 0.81 3.30
C GLY A 113 -10.71 1.68 4.23
N VAL A 114 -10.77 1.42 5.54
CA VAL A 114 -10.04 2.18 6.57
C VAL A 114 -9.40 1.20 7.54
N TRP A 115 -8.14 1.45 7.87
CA TRP A 115 -7.43 0.74 8.93
C TRP A 115 -6.56 1.70 9.72
N SER A 116 -6.46 1.49 11.03
CA SER A 116 -5.61 2.31 11.88
C SER A 116 -4.86 1.48 12.91
N TYR A 117 -3.63 1.91 13.20
CA TYR A 117 -2.79 1.39 14.27
C TYR A 117 -2.42 2.52 15.22
N ALA A 118 -2.48 2.29 16.52
CA ALA A 118 -2.12 3.28 17.51
C ALA A 118 -1.25 2.63 18.59
N ASP A 119 -0.05 3.16 18.77
CA ASP A 119 0.89 2.75 19.80
C ASP A 119 1.93 3.87 20.02
N PHE A 120 2.65 3.84 21.14
CA PHE A 120 3.68 4.83 21.51
C PHE A 120 3.20 6.29 21.49
N GLY A 121 1.90 6.54 21.72
CA GLY A 121 1.30 7.87 21.63
C GLY A 121 1.14 8.40 20.20
N LEU A 122 1.38 7.56 19.19
CA LEU A 122 1.24 7.87 17.77
C LEU A 122 0.08 7.08 17.16
N ARG A 123 -0.44 7.56 16.03
CA ARG A 123 -1.48 6.88 15.25
C ARG A 123 -1.12 6.91 13.76
N ILE A 124 -1.13 5.74 13.12
CA ILE A 124 -1.07 5.58 11.67
C ILE A 124 -2.47 5.23 11.20
N ALA A 125 -2.94 5.88 10.14
CA ALA A 125 -4.23 5.61 9.52
C ALA A 125 -4.05 5.48 8.01
N PHE A 126 -4.68 4.46 7.46
CA PHE A 126 -4.83 4.24 6.03
C PHE A 126 -6.30 4.38 5.69
N GLN A 127 -6.57 5.19 4.67
CA GLN A 127 -7.91 5.43 4.18
C GLN A 127 -7.89 5.44 2.66
N ASN A 128 -8.75 4.63 2.08
CA ASN A 128 -9.00 4.70 0.65
C ASN A 128 -9.79 5.99 0.31
N VAL A 129 -9.26 6.80 -0.60
CA VAL A 129 -9.90 8.06 -1.06
C VAL A 129 -10.73 7.89 -2.33
N ASN A 130 -10.70 6.72 -2.97
CA ASN A 130 -11.28 6.44 -4.28
C ASN A 130 -11.99 5.08 -4.30
N ASN A 131 -13.13 4.98 -3.59
CA ASN A 131 -14.09 3.86 -3.59
C ASN A 131 -13.88 2.72 -2.55
N HIS A 132 -13.23 2.97 -1.41
CA HIS A 132 -13.12 1.99 -0.29
C HIS A 132 -12.45 0.63 -0.63
N GLN A 133 -11.87 0.47 -1.82
CA GLN A 133 -11.26 -0.77 -2.29
C GLN A 133 -9.77 -0.87 -1.93
N GLN A 134 -9.39 -0.60 -0.67
CA GLN A 134 -8.01 -0.79 -0.24
C GLN A 134 -7.81 -2.23 0.22
N THR A 135 -6.70 -2.86 -0.20
CA THR A 135 -6.34 -4.20 0.27
C THR A 135 -5.24 -4.16 1.33
N TRP A 136 -5.12 -5.24 2.10
CA TRP A 136 -4.04 -5.42 3.07
C TRP A 136 -2.67 -5.40 2.40
N GLY A 137 -2.53 -6.04 1.23
CA GLY A 137 -1.29 -6.06 0.45
C GLY A 137 -0.82 -4.66 0.03
N VAL A 138 -1.74 -3.77 -0.35
CA VAL A 138 -1.42 -2.37 -0.67
C VAL A 138 -0.93 -1.61 0.57
N ILE A 139 -1.53 -1.83 1.75
CA ILE A 139 -1.05 -1.24 3.00
C ILE A 139 0.38 -1.72 3.30
N VAL A 140 0.64 -3.03 3.23
CA VAL A 140 1.97 -3.59 3.48
C VAL A 140 3.01 -3.00 2.54
N ALA A 141 2.69 -2.89 1.25
CA ALA A 141 3.57 -2.29 0.27
C ALA A 141 3.85 -0.81 0.58
N ALA A 142 2.82 -0.01 0.89
CA ALA A 142 2.97 1.40 1.25
C ALA A 142 3.78 1.59 2.54
N MET A 143 3.51 0.80 3.58
CA MET A 143 4.30 0.81 4.81
C MET A 143 5.76 0.44 4.57
N SER A 144 6.02 -0.56 3.71
CA SER A 144 7.39 -0.96 3.37
C SER A 144 8.16 0.18 2.71
N ALA A 145 7.53 0.93 1.80
CA ALA A 145 8.12 2.11 1.19
C ALA A 145 8.38 3.22 2.22
N LEU A 146 7.44 3.45 3.13
CA LEU A 146 7.58 4.49 4.16
C LEU A 146 8.66 4.17 5.19
N LEU A 147 8.70 2.93 5.72
CA LEU A 147 9.78 2.43 6.59
C LEU A 147 11.13 2.67 5.95
N ASP A 148 11.22 2.29 4.70
CA ASP A 148 12.43 2.37 3.96
C ASP A 148 12.90 3.81 3.69
N TYR A 149 11.97 4.71 3.41
CA TYR A 149 12.24 6.15 3.36
C TYR A 149 12.77 6.66 4.70
N THR A 150 12.16 6.28 5.84
CA THR A 150 12.64 6.73 7.16
C THR A 150 14.06 6.26 7.45
N TYR A 151 14.41 5.02 7.10
CA TYR A 151 15.80 4.53 7.21
C TYR A 151 16.76 5.28 6.30
N TYR A 152 16.33 5.60 5.08
CA TYR A 152 17.12 6.42 4.17
C TYR A 152 17.39 7.80 4.78
N MET A 153 16.37 8.46 5.33
CA MET A 153 16.53 9.77 5.95
C MET A 153 17.46 9.73 7.18
N LYS A 154 17.30 8.72 8.04
CA LYS A 154 18.18 8.51 9.21
C LYS A 154 19.64 8.31 8.82
N ARG A 155 19.91 7.47 7.80
CA ARG A 155 21.28 7.18 7.32
C ARG A 155 21.98 8.42 6.79
N ASN A 156 21.25 9.30 6.11
CA ASN A 156 21.80 10.50 5.51
C ASN A 156 21.80 11.71 6.47
N SER A 157 21.51 11.51 7.75
CA SER A 157 21.45 12.58 8.76
C SER A 157 20.50 13.72 8.38
N LEU A 158 19.40 13.39 7.70
CA LEU A 158 18.37 14.35 7.32
C LEU A 158 17.21 14.41 8.31
N LEU A 159 17.22 13.52 9.32
CA LEU A 159 16.36 13.62 10.49
C LEU A 159 17.19 14.15 11.66
N PRO A 160 16.60 15.01 12.51
CA PRO A 160 17.23 15.40 13.77
C PRO A 160 17.46 14.16 14.65
N ARG A 161 18.61 14.12 15.32
CA ARG A 161 18.97 13.04 16.26
C ARG A 161 18.14 13.12 17.53
#